data_AF-A0A0Q7VAY9-F1
#
_entry.id   AF-A0A0Q7VAY9-F1
#
_cell.length_a   1.000
_cell.length_b   1.000
_cell.length_c   1.000
_cell.angle_alpha   90.00
_cell.angle_beta   90.00
_cell.angle_gamma   90.00
#
_symmetry.space_group_name_H-M   'P 1'
#
loop_
_entity.id
_entity.type
_entity.pdbx_description
1 polymer ?
#
loop_
_entity_poly.entity_id
_entity_poly.type
_entity_poly.pdbx_seq_one_letter_code
_entity_poly.pdbx_strand_id
1 'polypeptide(L)'
;MSRPAVFAAAVIGLAAVAGGCTPLTSYSGFQAIEAKPADMKIGEDSKSTVTEKLGSPSATSTFDQNAWYYISQTTDRVAFYKPRVIKRDVVAIKFNPADEKVASVDTYTLKDGKVIAYNGHETPTRGREMTILEQLLGNVGRGGMLPQDDQDVPGNRPQDRR
;
A
#
# COMPACT_ATOMS: atom_id res chain seq x y z
N MET A 1 14.07 -58.13 -13.35
CA MET A 1 13.34 -56.91 -13.77
C MET A 1 14.22 -56.12 -14.71
N SER A 2 13.73 -55.81 -15.91
CA SER A 2 14.53 -55.19 -16.97
C SER A 2 14.90 -53.75 -16.59
N ARG A 3 16.20 -53.42 -16.64
CA ARG A 3 16.76 -52.08 -16.41
C ARG A 3 15.97 -50.92 -17.08
N PRO A 4 15.41 -51.06 -18.30
CA PRO A 4 14.58 -50.01 -18.90
C PRO A 4 13.25 -49.74 -18.17
N ALA A 5 12.63 -50.75 -17.55
CA ALA A 5 11.36 -50.58 -16.84
C ALA A 5 11.53 -49.76 -15.54
N VAL A 6 12.69 -49.89 -14.88
CA VAL A 6 13.05 -49.11 -13.68
C VAL A 6 13.30 -47.65 -14.03
N PHE A 7 13.97 -47.38 -15.16
CA PHE A 7 14.18 -46.02 -15.65
C PHE A 7 12.88 -45.32 -16.05
N ALA A 8 11.96 -46.03 -16.73
CA ALA A 8 10.66 -45.48 -17.10
C ALA A 8 9.82 -45.11 -15.86
N ALA A 9 9.81 -45.97 -14.83
CA ALA A 9 9.11 -45.69 -13.57
C ALA A 9 9.71 -44.48 -12.82
N ALA A 10 11.04 -44.31 -12.84
CA ALA A 10 11.70 -43.18 -12.20
C ALA A 10 11.38 -41.83 -12.88
N VAL A 11 11.31 -41.81 -14.22
CA VAL A 11 10.95 -40.59 -14.97
C VAL A 11 9.49 -40.18 -14.72
N ILE A 12 8.57 -41.15 -14.71
CA ILE A 12 7.15 -40.89 -14.39
C ILE A 12 7.00 -40.43 -12.94
N GLY A 13 7.72 -41.05 -12.01
CA GLY A 13 7.76 -40.64 -10.61
C GLY A 13 8.26 -39.21 -10.42
N LEU A 14 9.35 -38.81 -11.09
CA LEU A 14 9.91 -37.47 -10.98
C LEU A 14 8.98 -36.39 -11.60
N ALA A 15 8.31 -36.71 -12.71
CA ALA A 15 7.35 -35.83 -13.34
C ALA A 15 6.11 -35.57 -12.45
N ALA A 16 5.69 -36.57 -11.66
CA ALA A 16 4.55 -36.42 -10.74
C ALA A 16 4.84 -35.46 -9.56
N VAL A 17 6.11 -35.32 -9.13
CA VAL A 17 6.50 -34.44 -8.01
C VAL A 17 6.79 -33.00 -8.47
N ALA A 18 7.03 -32.77 -9.77
CA ALA A 18 7.40 -31.45 -10.30
C ALA A 18 6.22 -30.45 -10.45
N GLY A 19 4.96 -30.89 -10.27
CA GLY A 19 3.77 -30.05 -10.51
C GLY A 19 3.37 -29.07 -9.40
N GLY A 20 4.10 -29.01 -8.27
CA GLY A 20 3.64 -28.31 -7.06
C GLY A 20 3.84 -26.79 -7.01
N CYS A 21 4.53 -26.17 -7.98
CA CYS A 21 4.81 -24.74 -7.97
C CYS A 21 3.73 -23.93 -8.69
N THR A 22 2.55 -23.80 -8.08
CA THR A 22 1.52 -22.85 -8.55
C THR A 22 1.47 -21.61 -7.65
N PRO A 23 1.40 -20.38 -8.20
CA PRO A 23 1.18 -19.18 -7.41
C PRO A 23 -0.19 -19.23 -6.71
N LEU A 24 -0.25 -18.75 -5.48
CA LEU A 24 -1.51 -18.46 -4.80
C LEU A 24 -1.98 -17.08 -5.28
N THR A 25 -3.07 -17.06 -6.04
CA THR A 25 -3.75 -15.84 -6.48
C THR A 25 -4.80 -15.43 -5.46
N SER A 26 -4.79 -14.16 -5.07
CA SER A 26 -5.75 -13.55 -4.16
C SER A 26 -6.43 -12.35 -4.82
N TYR A 27 -7.73 -12.22 -4.61
CA TYR A 27 -8.56 -11.12 -5.10
C TYR A 27 -9.02 -10.29 -3.92
N SER A 28 -8.93 -8.97 -4.03
CA SER A 28 -9.27 -8.04 -2.95
C SER A 28 -9.89 -6.76 -3.52
N GLY A 29 -10.66 -6.08 -2.68
CA GLY A 29 -11.39 -4.86 -3.05
C GLY A 29 -12.76 -5.15 -3.67
N PHE A 30 -13.27 -4.19 -4.42
CA PHE A 30 -14.58 -4.24 -5.07
C PHE A 30 -14.70 -5.43 -6.04
N GLN A 31 -15.80 -6.16 -5.96
CA GLN A 31 -16.13 -7.26 -6.85
C GLN A 31 -17.37 -6.91 -7.66
N ALA A 32 -17.22 -6.78 -8.98
CA ALA A 32 -18.34 -6.56 -9.88
C ALA A 32 -19.12 -7.88 -10.02
N ILE A 33 -20.37 -7.91 -9.53
CA ILE A 33 -21.26 -9.07 -9.70
C ILE A 33 -22.18 -8.81 -10.90
N GLU A 34 -23.06 -7.81 -10.78
CA GLU A 34 -24.09 -7.51 -11.79
C GLU A 34 -23.76 -6.26 -12.61
N ALA A 35 -23.21 -5.23 -11.96
CA ALA A 35 -22.83 -3.97 -12.58
C ALA A 35 -21.34 -3.70 -12.41
N LYS A 36 -20.69 -3.22 -13.48
CA LYS A 36 -19.30 -2.76 -13.42
C LYS A 36 -19.27 -1.24 -13.22
N PRO A 37 -18.37 -0.72 -12.37
CA PRO A 37 -18.23 0.71 -12.17
C PRO A 37 -17.93 1.49 -13.46
N ALA A 38 -17.25 0.86 -14.42
CA ALA A 38 -16.92 1.45 -15.72
C ALA A 38 -18.15 1.67 -16.63
N ASP A 39 -19.28 1.00 -16.35
CA ASP A 39 -20.49 1.05 -17.18
C ASP A 39 -21.47 2.14 -16.75
N MET A 40 -21.16 2.90 -15.70
CA MET A 40 -22.00 4.00 -15.20
C MET A 40 -22.17 5.10 -16.26
N LYS A 41 -23.40 5.58 -16.40
CA LYS A 41 -23.80 6.53 -17.43
C LYS A 41 -23.63 7.97 -16.98
N ILE A 42 -22.78 8.69 -17.69
CA ILE A 42 -22.51 10.12 -17.48
C ILE A 42 -23.79 10.93 -17.76
N GLY A 43 -24.15 11.83 -16.85
CA GLY A 43 -25.33 12.71 -16.95
C GLY A 43 -26.69 12.04 -16.66
N GLU A 44 -26.71 10.71 -16.49
CA GLU A 44 -27.92 9.94 -16.19
C GLU A 44 -27.89 9.37 -14.78
N ASP A 45 -26.84 8.61 -14.44
CA ASP A 45 -26.71 8.00 -13.12
C ASP A 45 -26.39 9.08 -12.06
N SER A 46 -27.05 9.01 -10.91
CA SER A 46 -26.77 9.84 -9.73
C SER A 46 -26.03 9.07 -8.65
N LYS A 47 -25.54 9.75 -7.61
CA LYS A 47 -24.95 9.09 -6.43
C LYS A 47 -25.86 8.00 -5.84
N SER A 48 -27.18 8.22 -5.80
CA SER A 48 -28.12 7.23 -5.29
C SER A 48 -28.18 6.00 -6.19
N THR A 49 -28.27 6.18 -7.51
CA THR A 49 -28.30 5.07 -8.47
C THR A 49 -26.98 4.31 -8.51
N VAL A 50 -25.85 5.00 -8.39
CA VAL A 50 -24.53 4.35 -8.28
C VAL A 50 -24.44 3.52 -7.00
N THR A 51 -24.93 4.05 -5.87
CA THR A 51 -24.96 3.31 -4.60
C THR A 51 -25.91 2.11 -4.65
N GLU A 52 -27.04 2.22 -5.37
CA GLU A 52 -27.98 1.12 -5.57
C GLU A 52 -27.37 0.00 -6.43
N LYS A 53 -26.67 0.36 -7.51
CA LYS A 53 -26.06 -0.61 -8.44
C LYS A 53 -24.77 -1.22 -7.93
N LEU A 54 -23.91 -0.43 -7.28
CA LEU A 54 -22.54 -0.82 -6.91
C LEU A 54 -22.32 -0.91 -5.40
N GLY A 55 -23.27 -0.45 -4.57
CA GLY A 55 -23.06 -0.30 -3.14
C GLY A 55 -22.10 0.84 -2.79
N SER A 56 -21.67 0.84 -1.53
CA SER A 56 -20.72 1.82 -0.99
C SER A 56 -19.36 1.76 -1.71
N PRO A 57 -18.73 2.91 -1.99
CA PRO A 57 -17.44 2.95 -2.66
C PRO A 57 -16.33 2.33 -1.80
N SER A 58 -15.23 1.90 -2.44
CA SER A 58 -14.05 1.40 -1.72
C SER A 58 -13.29 2.51 -0.99
N ALA A 59 -13.26 3.70 -1.58
CA ALA A 59 -12.69 4.90 -0.98
C ALA A 59 -13.34 6.16 -1.56
N THR A 60 -13.31 7.25 -0.80
CA THR A 60 -13.66 8.60 -1.26
C THR A 60 -12.39 9.45 -1.32
N SER A 61 -12.34 10.43 -2.24
CA SER A 61 -11.18 11.32 -2.35
C SER A 61 -11.08 12.24 -1.13
N THR A 62 -9.85 12.44 -0.66
CA THR A 62 -9.53 13.36 0.43
C THR A 62 -9.64 14.83 0.01
N PHE A 63 -9.47 15.13 -1.28
CA PHE A 63 -9.45 16.50 -1.81
C PHE A 63 -10.77 16.91 -2.46
N ASP A 64 -11.49 15.96 -3.05
CA ASP A 64 -12.75 16.17 -3.74
C ASP A 64 -13.79 15.17 -3.25
N GLN A 65 -14.70 15.62 -2.38
CA GLN A 65 -15.71 14.73 -1.79
C GLN A 65 -16.69 14.16 -2.82
N ASN A 66 -16.72 14.68 -4.04
CA ASN A 66 -17.54 14.19 -5.14
C ASN A 66 -16.80 13.20 -6.05
N ALA A 67 -15.65 12.67 -5.64
CA ALA A 67 -14.97 11.59 -6.35
C ALA A 67 -14.97 10.30 -5.52
N TRP A 68 -15.57 9.26 -6.08
CA TRP A 68 -15.63 7.92 -5.49
C TRP A 68 -14.76 6.94 -6.26
N TYR A 69 -14.11 6.03 -5.53
CA TYR A 69 -13.22 5.02 -6.10
C TYR A 69 -13.74 3.63 -5.82
N TYR A 70 -13.82 2.82 -6.87
CA TYR A 70 -14.03 1.38 -6.81
C TYR A 70 -12.74 0.69 -7.22
N ILE A 71 -12.10 0.04 -6.26
CA ILE A 71 -10.74 -0.48 -6.41
C ILE A 71 -10.79 -1.99 -6.36
N SER A 72 -10.26 -2.64 -7.39
CA SER A 72 -10.08 -4.10 -7.43
C SER A 72 -8.62 -4.45 -7.66
N GLN A 73 -8.11 -5.45 -6.94
CA GLN A 73 -6.72 -5.85 -6.99
C GLN A 73 -6.56 -7.36 -6.95
N THR A 74 -5.75 -7.88 -7.88
CA THR A 74 -5.31 -9.26 -7.93
C THR A 74 -3.83 -9.34 -7.60
N THR A 75 -3.51 -10.16 -6.61
CA THR A 75 -2.15 -10.33 -6.10
C THR A 75 -1.74 -11.80 -6.17
N ASP A 76 -0.57 -12.07 -6.73
CA ASP A 76 0.01 -13.41 -6.78
C ASP A 76 1.15 -13.54 -5.78
N ARG A 77 1.21 -14.70 -5.13
CA ARG A 77 2.28 -15.06 -4.21
C ARG A 77 2.82 -16.45 -4.55
N VAL A 78 4.12 -16.55 -4.77
CA VAL A 78 4.82 -17.83 -4.95
C VAL A 78 5.52 -18.20 -3.65
N ALA A 79 5.15 -19.34 -3.05
CA ALA A 79 5.74 -19.85 -1.82
C ALA A 79 5.86 -18.78 -0.70
N PHE A 80 7.08 -18.52 -0.21
CA PHE A 80 7.39 -17.56 0.84
C PHE A 80 7.82 -16.17 0.32
N TYR A 81 7.82 -15.95 -0.99
CA TYR A 81 8.16 -14.64 -1.55
C TYR A 81 7.08 -13.59 -1.24
N LYS A 82 7.48 -12.32 -1.31
CA LYS A 82 6.54 -11.20 -1.14
C LYS A 82 5.45 -11.27 -2.22
N PRO A 83 4.16 -11.09 -1.85
CA PRO A 83 3.09 -10.97 -2.83
C PRO A 83 3.35 -9.83 -3.80
N ARG A 84 3.06 -10.05 -5.08
CA ARG A 84 3.16 -9.03 -6.14
C ARG A 84 1.79 -8.77 -6.73
N VAL A 85 1.46 -7.49 -6.91
CA VAL A 85 0.21 -7.10 -7.57
C VAL A 85 0.36 -7.32 -9.06
N ILE A 86 -0.43 -8.23 -9.62
CA ILE A 86 -0.39 -8.56 -11.05
C ILE A 86 -1.42 -7.76 -11.85
N LYS A 87 -2.52 -7.37 -11.22
CA LYS A 87 -3.58 -6.56 -11.82
C LYS A 87 -4.19 -5.65 -10.76
N ARG A 88 -4.45 -4.41 -11.14
CA ARG A 88 -5.23 -3.47 -10.35
C ARG A 88 -6.06 -2.64 -11.31
N ASP A 89 -7.36 -2.57 -11.06
CA ASP A 89 -8.28 -1.69 -11.76
C ASP A 89 -8.89 -0.73 -10.73
N VAL A 90 -8.69 0.56 -10.93
CA VAL A 90 -9.23 1.65 -10.10
C VAL A 90 -10.18 2.44 -10.98
N VAL A 91 -11.48 2.34 -10.72
CA VAL A 91 -12.48 3.15 -11.42
C VAL A 91 -12.83 4.34 -10.54
N ALA A 92 -12.55 5.54 -11.03
CA ALA A 92 -12.89 6.80 -10.40
C ALA A 92 -14.18 7.35 -11.04
N ILE A 93 -15.23 7.45 -10.24
CA ILE A 93 -16.50 8.07 -10.64
C ILE A 93 -16.54 9.44 -9.99
N LYS A 94 -16.59 10.48 -10.81
CA LYS A 94 -16.74 11.86 -10.34
C LYS A 94 -18.17 12.29 -10.52
N PHE A 95 -18.70 13.01 -9.55
CA PHE A 95 -20.05 13.57 -9.55
C PHE A 95 -19.99 15.08 -9.71
N ASN A 96 -20.95 15.64 -10.42
CA ASN A 96 -21.15 17.07 -10.50
C ASN A 96 -21.72 17.57 -9.16
N PRO A 97 -21.09 18.57 -8.50
CA PRO A 97 -21.56 19.09 -7.22
C PRO A 97 -22.97 19.70 -7.26
N ALA A 98 -23.42 20.17 -8.43
CA ALA A 98 -24.70 20.89 -8.56
C ALA A 98 -25.93 19.97 -8.59
N ASP A 99 -25.81 18.80 -9.22
CA ASP A 99 -26.93 17.86 -9.46
C ASP A 99 -26.65 16.42 -8.98
N GLU A 100 -25.47 16.17 -8.41
CA GLU A 100 -25.00 14.88 -7.92
C GLU A 100 -24.99 13.76 -8.97
N LYS A 101 -24.98 14.12 -10.25
CA LYS A 101 -24.92 13.18 -11.37
C LYS A 101 -23.49 12.84 -11.72
N VAL A 102 -23.29 11.64 -12.29
CA VAL A 102 -21.99 11.21 -12.80
C VAL A 102 -21.52 12.19 -13.87
N ALA A 103 -20.40 12.85 -13.60
CA ALA A 103 -19.74 13.79 -14.50
C ALA A 103 -18.64 13.11 -15.32
N SER A 104 -17.90 12.17 -14.73
CA SER A 104 -16.89 11.38 -15.44
C SER A 104 -16.69 10.00 -14.82
N VAL A 105 -16.24 9.06 -15.65
CA VAL A 105 -15.85 7.70 -15.24
C VAL A 105 -14.47 7.42 -15.83
N ASP A 106 -13.44 7.44 -14.98
CA ASP A 106 -12.05 7.25 -15.38
C ASP A 106 -11.57 5.88 -14.87
N THR A 107 -10.93 5.07 -15.73
CA THR A 107 -10.36 3.77 -15.32
C THR A 107 -8.84 3.84 -15.35
N TYR A 108 -8.22 3.53 -14.22
CA TYR A 108 -6.77 3.45 -14.06
C TYR A 108 -6.35 2.01 -13.79
N THR A 109 -5.26 1.62 -14.40
CA THR A 109 -4.67 0.28 -14.27
C THR A 109 -3.36 0.34 -13.49
N LEU A 110 -2.74 -0.82 -13.27
CA LEU A 110 -1.40 -0.90 -12.68
C LEU A 110 -0.34 -0.08 -13.45
N LYS A 111 -0.53 0.12 -14.77
CA LYS A 111 0.40 0.87 -15.63
C LYS A 111 0.34 2.39 -15.39
N ASP A 112 -0.77 2.88 -14.87
CA ASP A 112 -1.00 4.31 -14.61
C ASP A 112 -0.43 4.74 -13.25
N GLY A 113 0.09 3.78 -12.46
CA GLY A 113 0.74 4.03 -11.19
C GLY A 113 2.02 4.84 -11.35
N LYS A 114 2.15 5.90 -10.54
CA LYS A 114 3.38 6.71 -10.47
C LYS A 114 4.20 6.32 -9.25
N VAL A 115 5.48 6.05 -9.46
CA VAL A 115 6.45 5.85 -8.37
C VAL A 115 6.87 7.21 -7.85
N ILE A 116 6.51 7.51 -6.60
CA ILE A 116 6.86 8.77 -5.93
C ILE A 116 8.09 8.54 -5.06
N ALA A 117 9.13 9.32 -5.28
CA ALA A 117 10.30 9.34 -4.41
C ALA A 117 10.00 10.27 -3.22
N TYR A 118 9.96 9.70 -2.02
CA TYR A 118 9.82 10.50 -0.80
C TYR A 118 11.11 11.24 -0.48
N ASN A 119 10.99 12.42 0.13
CA ASN A 119 12.14 13.11 0.69
C ASN A 119 12.63 12.37 1.94
N GLY A 120 13.89 11.96 1.95
CA GLY A 120 14.53 11.29 3.09
C GLY A 120 15.06 12.22 4.17
N HIS A 121 14.76 13.52 4.11
CA HIS A 121 15.14 14.48 5.15
C HIS A 121 14.44 14.12 6.46
N GLU A 122 15.24 13.97 7.50
CA GLU A 122 14.76 13.76 8.85
C GLU A 122 14.66 15.12 9.57
N THR A 123 13.61 15.30 10.36
CA THR A 123 13.53 16.48 11.23
C THR A 123 14.41 16.20 12.45
N PRO A 124 15.50 16.96 12.69
CA PRO A 124 16.38 16.70 13.81
C PRO A 124 15.59 16.76 15.13
N THR A 125 15.83 15.77 15.99
CA THR A 125 15.20 15.75 17.31
C THR A 125 15.75 16.88 18.17
N ARG A 126 14.93 17.42 19.09
CA ARG A 126 15.43 18.37 20.09
C ARG A 126 16.13 17.60 21.21
N GLY A 127 17.30 18.08 21.62
CA GLY A 127 18.15 17.46 22.64
C GLY A 127 19.48 17.02 22.04
N ARG A 128 20.40 16.58 22.90
CA ARG A 128 21.72 16.10 22.48
C ARG A 128 21.63 14.64 22.03
N GLU A 129 22.18 14.34 20.87
CA GLU A 129 22.40 12.96 20.44
C GLU A 129 23.58 12.38 21.23
N MET A 130 23.34 11.33 22.03
CA MET A 130 24.40 10.64 22.75
C MET A 130 25.10 9.65 21.81
N THR A 131 26.43 9.66 21.81
CA THR A 131 27.24 8.67 21.09
C THR A 131 27.05 7.28 21.68
N ILE A 132 27.38 6.23 20.91
CA ILE A 132 27.25 4.82 21.35
C ILE A 132 28.02 4.59 22.68
N LEU A 133 29.18 5.21 22.85
CA LEU A 133 30.00 5.07 24.05
C LEU A 133 29.33 5.74 25.26
N GLU A 134 28.74 6.92 25.09
CA GLU A 134 28.00 7.62 26.15
C GLU A 134 26.74 6.86 26.56
N GLN A 135 26.06 6.20 25.62
CA GLN A 135 24.90 5.35 25.94
C GLN A 135 25.30 4.09 26.72
N LEU A 136 26.44 3.49 26.40
CA LEU A 136 26.96 2.29 27.09
C LEU A 136 27.52 2.61 28.47
N LEU A 137 28.26 3.71 28.60
CA LEU A 137 28.95 4.09 29.85
C LEU A 137 28.11 5.00 30.74
N GLY A 138 27.08 5.67 30.21
CA GLY A 138 26.19 6.56 30.96
C GLY A 138 25.37 5.87 32.07
N ASN A 139 25.22 4.53 31.99
CA ASN A 139 24.61 3.72 33.03
C ASN A 139 25.62 3.17 34.06
N VAL A 140 26.92 3.29 33.79
CA VAL A 140 27.99 2.77 34.65
C VAL A 140 28.49 3.91 35.53
N GLY A 141 28.08 3.89 36.80
CA GLY A 141 28.41 4.93 37.77
C GLY A 141 27.33 6.01 37.80
N ARG A 142 26.37 5.87 38.72
CA ARG A 142 25.40 6.92 39.04
C ARG A 142 26.15 8.17 39.52
N GLY A 143 26.30 9.14 38.62
CA GLY A 143 26.65 10.52 38.92
C GLY A 143 28.03 10.96 38.43
N GLY A 144 28.05 11.76 37.36
CA GLY A 144 29.01 12.88 37.31
C GLY A 144 29.94 13.01 36.10
N MET A 145 29.93 12.12 35.10
CA MET A 145 30.96 12.16 34.04
C MET A 145 30.51 12.66 32.66
N LEU A 146 29.25 13.04 32.48
CA LEU A 146 28.80 13.74 31.26
C LEU A 146 28.77 15.24 31.52
N PRO A 147 29.43 16.09 30.69
CA PRO A 147 29.27 17.53 30.74
C PRO A 147 27.79 17.91 30.68
N GLN A 148 27.33 18.64 31.69
CA GLN A 148 26.00 19.22 31.77
C GLN A 148 25.99 20.50 30.91
N ASP A 149 25.93 20.35 29.59
CA ASP A 149 25.75 21.48 28.69
C ASP A 149 24.27 21.90 28.72
N ASP A 150 23.94 22.82 29.63
CA ASP A 150 22.61 23.43 29.79
C ASP A 150 22.23 24.38 28.62
N GLN A 151 22.91 24.33 27.47
CA GLN A 151 22.59 25.17 26.31
C GLN A 151 21.40 24.65 25.49
N ASP A 152 21.03 23.38 25.64
CA ASP A 152 19.97 22.73 24.84
C ASP A 152 18.75 22.28 25.68
N VAL A 153 18.46 22.97 26.78
CA VAL A 153 17.25 22.73 27.58
C VAL A 153 16.01 23.20 26.80
N PRO A 154 14.95 22.36 26.64
CA PRO A 154 13.73 22.77 25.97
C PRO A 154 13.04 23.92 26.73
N GLY A 155 13.04 25.13 26.15
CA GLY A 155 12.33 26.28 26.72
C GLY A 155 13.03 27.64 26.57
N ASN A 156 14.34 27.66 26.32
CA ASN A 156 15.03 28.93 26.09
C ASN A 156 15.07 29.27 24.60
N ARG A 157 14.40 30.36 24.22
CA ARG A 157 14.58 31.00 22.91
C ARG A 157 16.02 31.53 22.83
N PRO A 158 16.84 31.11 21.84
CA PRO A 158 18.14 31.71 21.62
C PRO A 158 17.98 32.99 20.79
N GLN A 159 17.29 34.01 21.32
CA GLN A 159 17.27 35.38 20.81
C GLN A 159 16.87 36.36 21.93
N ASP A 160 17.73 36.54 22.94
CA ASP A 160 17.69 37.76 23.78
C ASP A 160 19.06 38.08 24.40
N ARG A 161 20.09 38.13 23.56
CA ARG A 161 21.39 38.70 23.94
C ARG A 161 21.72 39.80 22.94
N ARG A 162 21.47 41.05 23.34
CA ARG A 162 22.09 42.24 22.72
C ARG A 162 23.61 42.19 22.91
#